data_AF-A0A9X1DL38-F1
#
_entry.id   AF-A0A9X1DL38-F1
#
_cell.length_a   1.000
_cell.length_b   1.000
_cell.length_c   1.000
_cell.angle_alpha   90.00
_cell.angle_beta   90.00
_cell.angle_gamma   90.00
#
_symmetry.space_group_name_H-M   'P 1'
#
loop_
_entity.id
_entity.type
_entity.pdbx_description
1 polymer ?
#
loop_
_entity_poly.entity_id
_entity_poly.type
_entity_poly.pdbx_seq_one_letter_code
_entity_poly.pdbx_strand_id
1 'polypeptide(L)'
;MNQLTSHFFSHSLEFLQQQYSSFFAQPIIQLFLQNPEHLKIFTETLDSPSSHNIDHLNETFKIFYYRAKVYKYMCSLIYFFSVDFDKRARKQRERYRMVLDATPRDTGGLIDRIGTLDVQLEKMGESNELASHISDEEMIKALKKLTAKQNLVLTMIFSYGLSNKEIAAYFQESPQNISSIRKQALKKLRKHYMDEVYVRKEKSHCG
;
A
#
# COMPACT_ATOMS: atom_id res chain seq x y z
N MET A 1 24.53 -27.46 25.96
CA MET A 1 23.31 -27.47 25.13
C MET A 1 23.64 -28.29 23.89
N ASN A 2 23.18 -29.53 23.87
CA ASN A 2 23.83 -30.62 23.15
C ASN A 2 23.37 -30.69 21.70
N GLN A 3 24.32 -30.80 20.77
CA GLN A 3 24.11 -31.07 19.34
C GLN A 3 23.30 -32.36 19.07
N LEU A 4 23.11 -33.22 20.08
CA LEU A 4 22.24 -34.38 20.02
C LEU A 4 20.74 -34.04 19.95
N THR A 5 20.28 -32.94 20.56
CA THR A 5 18.86 -32.56 20.50
C THR A 5 18.49 -31.97 19.15
N SER A 6 19.41 -31.29 18.44
CA SER A 6 19.14 -30.79 17.09
C SER A 6 19.09 -31.90 16.03
N HIS A 7 19.85 -32.99 16.21
CA HIS A 7 19.95 -34.08 15.22
C HIS A 7 18.79 -35.09 15.29
N PHE A 8 18.18 -35.30 16.47
CA PHE A 8 17.02 -36.20 16.61
C PHE A 8 15.73 -35.60 16.01
N PHE A 9 15.70 -34.27 15.86
CA PHE A 9 14.52 -33.48 15.52
C PHE A 9 14.29 -33.26 14.02
N SER A 10 15.36 -33.22 13.21
CA SER A 10 15.17 -33.18 11.75
C SER A 10 14.44 -34.44 11.29
N HIS A 11 14.74 -35.57 11.93
CA HIS A 11 14.20 -36.86 11.53
C HIS A 11 12.70 -37.01 11.80
N SER A 12 12.16 -36.44 12.88
CA SER A 12 10.72 -36.54 13.20
C SER A 12 9.87 -35.62 12.32
N LEU A 13 10.34 -34.40 12.03
CA LEU A 13 9.67 -33.47 11.12
C LEU A 13 9.73 -33.96 9.67
N GLU A 14 10.90 -34.39 9.19
CA GLU A 14 11.08 -34.93 7.84
C GLU A 14 10.24 -36.21 7.65
N PHE A 15 10.18 -37.07 8.67
CA PHE A 15 9.32 -38.24 8.67
C PHE A 15 7.83 -37.86 8.56
N LEU A 16 7.35 -36.89 9.34
CA LEU A 16 5.97 -36.43 9.25
C LEU A 16 5.66 -35.77 7.91
N GLN A 17 6.61 -35.03 7.34
CA GLN A 17 6.47 -34.43 6.01
C GLN A 17 6.40 -35.47 4.90
N GLN A 18 7.16 -36.57 5.00
CA GLN A 18 7.04 -37.69 4.06
C GLN A 18 5.73 -38.45 4.23
N GLN A 19 5.35 -38.76 5.48
CA GLN A 19 4.17 -39.56 5.79
C GLN A 19 2.87 -38.84 5.47
N TYR A 20 2.82 -37.53 5.68
CA TYR A 20 1.64 -36.68 5.45
C TYR A 20 1.90 -35.61 4.39
N SER A 21 2.56 -36.00 3.30
CA SER A 21 2.98 -35.09 2.23
C SER A 21 1.86 -34.22 1.66
N SER A 22 0.65 -34.75 1.49
CA SER A 22 -0.50 -33.98 0.98
C SER A 22 -0.94 -32.85 1.92
N PHE A 23 -0.78 -33.02 3.24
CA PHE A 23 -1.10 -32.00 4.24
C PHE A 23 -0.05 -30.88 4.23
N PHE A 24 1.24 -31.23 4.25
CA PHE A 24 2.33 -30.24 4.21
C PHE A 24 2.50 -29.57 2.83
N ALA A 25 1.94 -30.15 1.77
CA ALA A 25 1.85 -29.52 0.45
C ALA A 25 0.87 -28.35 0.42
N GLN A 26 -0.05 -28.23 1.40
CA GLN A 26 -1.00 -27.14 1.43
C GLN A 26 -0.27 -25.79 1.63
N PRO A 27 -0.52 -24.77 0.78
CA PRO A 27 0.20 -23.50 0.86
C PRO A 27 0.08 -22.81 2.22
N ILE A 28 -1.07 -22.96 2.88
CA ILE A 28 -1.32 -22.35 4.19
C ILE A 28 -0.43 -22.95 5.28
N ILE A 29 -0.16 -24.25 5.20
CA ILE A 29 0.71 -24.96 6.14
C ILE A 29 2.16 -24.58 5.88
N GLN A 30 2.57 -24.49 4.62
CA GLN A 30 3.92 -24.02 4.25
C GLN A 30 4.16 -22.59 4.74
N LEU A 31 3.21 -21.68 4.50
CA LEU A 31 3.28 -20.29 4.97
C LEU A 31 3.31 -20.20 6.50
N PHE A 32 2.58 -21.07 7.19
CA PHE A 32 2.62 -21.13 8.66
C PHE A 32 4.01 -21.50 9.17
N LEU A 33 4.61 -22.56 8.61
CA LEU A 33 5.90 -23.11 9.03
C LEU A 33 7.12 -22.31 8.55
N GLN A 34 6.95 -21.41 7.58
CA GLN A 34 8.00 -20.48 7.16
C GLN A 34 8.36 -19.45 8.24
N ASN A 35 7.43 -19.15 9.17
CA ASN A 35 7.72 -18.26 10.29
C ASN A 35 8.55 -19.01 11.35
N PRO A 36 9.76 -18.54 11.70
CA PRO A 36 10.60 -19.18 12.71
C PRO A 36 9.91 -19.38 14.08
N GLU A 37 9.04 -18.46 14.49
CA GLU A 37 8.32 -18.57 15.76
C GLU A 37 7.25 -19.66 15.72
N HIS A 38 6.48 -19.73 14.63
CA HIS A 38 5.47 -20.77 14.45
C HIS A 38 6.11 -22.15 14.31
N LEU A 39 7.25 -22.22 13.61
CA LEU A 39 8.04 -23.44 13.48
C LEU A 39 8.52 -23.91 14.86
N LYS A 40 9.01 -22.98 15.69
CA LYS A 40 9.45 -23.28 17.06
C LYS A 40 8.32 -23.82 17.92
N ILE A 41 7.14 -23.18 17.91
CA ILE A 41 5.95 -23.66 18.65
C ILE A 41 5.54 -25.07 18.16
N PHE A 42 5.60 -25.29 16.85
CA PHE A 42 5.31 -26.59 16.26
C PHE A 42 6.29 -27.66 16.74
N THR A 43 7.60 -27.38 16.73
CA THR A 43 8.62 -28.32 17.22
C THR A 43 8.49 -28.58 18.72
N GLU A 44 8.31 -27.54 19.54
CA GLU A 44 8.14 -27.70 21.00
C GLU A 44 6.94 -28.57 21.36
N THR A 45 5.88 -28.51 20.55
CA THR A 45 4.70 -29.36 20.70
C THR A 45 4.98 -30.82 20.33
N LEU A 46 5.86 -31.07 19.35
CA LEU A 46 6.29 -32.43 18.99
C LEU A 46 7.17 -33.06 20.07
N ASP A 47 8.01 -32.27 20.73
CA ASP A 47 8.95 -32.78 21.73
C ASP A 47 8.31 -33.01 23.08
N SER A 48 7.35 -32.16 23.43
CA SER A 48 6.65 -32.18 24.70
C SER A 48 5.16 -32.01 24.44
N PRO A 49 4.48 -33.07 23.97
CA PRO A 49 3.04 -33.04 23.74
C PRO A 49 2.32 -32.95 25.09
N SER A 50 2.00 -31.71 25.48
CA SER A 50 1.17 -31.39 26.64
C SER A 50 -0.10 -30.70 26.16
N SER A 51 -1.18 -30.75 26.96
CA SER A 51 -2.42 -30.01 26.63
C SER A 51 -2.13 -28.53 26.36
N HIS A 52 -1.26 -27.93 27.17
CA HIS A 52 -0.88 -26.54 27.03
C HIS A 52 -0.20 -26.25 25.68
N ASN A 53 0.77 -27.06 25.28
CA ASN A 53 1.51 -26.85 24.03
C ASN A 53 0.62 -27.07 22.80
N ILE A 54 -0.27 -28.07 22.86
CA ILE A 54 -1.23 -28.35 21.80
C ILE A 54 -2.24 -27.20 21.66
N ASP A 55 -2.77 -26.71 22.77
CA ASP A 55 -3.69 -25.56 22.77
C ASP A 55 -2.99 -24.30 22.27
N HIS A 56 -1.75 -24.07 22.68
CA HIS A 56 -0.96 -22.94 22.22
C HIS A 56 -0.68 -22.98 20.71
N LEU A 57 -0.32 -24.15 20.17
CA LEU A 57 -0.14 -24.35 18.73
C LEU A 57 -1.45 -24.11 17.97
N ASN A 58 -2.57 -24.66 18.46
CA ASN A 58 -3.88 -24.51 17.85
C ASN A 58 -4.34 -23.05 17.82
N GLU A 59 -4.21 -22.31 18.91
CA GLU A 59 -4.60 -20.89 18.96
C GLU A 59 -3.70 -20.04 18.05
N THR A 60 -2.40 -20.31 18.06
CA THR A 60 -1.45 -19.64 17.15
C THR A 60 -1.84 -19.87 15.68
N PHE A 61 -2.16 -21.12 15.32
CA PHE A 61 -2.60 -21.46 13.97
C PHE A 61 -3.95 -20.82 13.60
N LYS A 62 -4.93 -20.80 14.50
CA LYS A 62 -6.24 -20.15 14.28
C LYS A 62 -6.07 -18.65 13.98
N ILE A 63 -5.26 -17.94 14.76
CA ILE A 63 -4.99 -16.51 14.57
C ILE A 63 -4.31 -16.29 13.22
N PHE A 64 -3.28 -17.07 12.91
CA PHE A 64 -2.59 -17.00 11.62
C PHE A 64 -3.55 -17.25 10.44
N TYR A 65 -4.35 -18.30 10.51
CA TYR A 65 -5.31 -18.67 9.46
C TYR A 65 -6.35 -17.59 9.25
N TYR A 66 -6.88 -17.02 10.35
CA TYR A 66 -7.82 -15.91 10.29
C TYR A 66 -7.21 -14.68 9.58
N ARG A 67 -5.97 -14.32 9.94
CA ARG A 67 -5.25 -13.20 9.28
C ARG A 67 -5.05 -13.46 7.78
N ALA A 68 -4.64 -14.67 7.41
CA ALA A 68 -4.49 -15.04 6.00
C ALA A 68 -5.81 -14.94 5.22
N LYS A 69 -6.92 -15.37 5.84
CA LYS A 69 -8.27 -15.27 5.26
C LYS A 69 -8.70 -13.81 5.07
N VAL A 70 -8.48 -12.96 6.07
CA VAL A 70 -8.78 -11.52 5.98
C VAL A 70 -7.93 -10.87 4.89
N TYR A 71 -6.63 -11.17 4.82
CA TYR A 71 -5.76 -10.65 3.78
C TYR A 71 -6.27 -11.01 2.36
N LYS A 72 -6.57 -12.30 2.13
CA LYS A 72 -7.15 -12.77 0.87
C LYS A 72 -8.47 -12.05 0.53
N TYR A 73 -9.32 -11.85 1.52
CA TYR A 73 -10.58 -11.13 1.36
C TYR A 73 -10.34 -9.68 0.93
N MET A 74 -9.43 -8.97 1.60
CA MET A 74 -9.11 -7.57 1.27
C MET A 74 -8.53 -7.44 -0.15
N CYS A 75 -7.61 -8.33 -0.55
CA CYS A 75 -7.10 -8.34 -1.93
C CYS A 75 -8.22 -8.55 -2.96
N SER A 76 -9.15 -9.48 -2.68
CA SER A 76 -10.30 -9.74 -3.55
C SER A 76 -11.23 -8.53 -3.62
N LEU A 77 -11.50 -7.90 -2.48
CA LEU A 77 -12.34 -6.70 -2.38
C LEU A 77 -11.77 -5.55 -3.21
N ILE A 78 -10.45 -5.27 -3.07
CA ILE A 78 -9.76 -4.24 -3.85
C ILE A 78 -9.85 -4.54 -5.35
N TYR A 79 -9.61 -5.79 -5.74
CA TYR A 79 -9.69 -6.22 -7.15
C TYR A 79 -11.09 -5.98 -7.73
N PHE A 80 -12.14 -6.49 -7.07
CA PHE A 80 -13.51 -6.33 -7.55
C PHE A 80 -13.97 -4.88 -7.55
N PHE A 81 -13.59 -4.10 -6.54
CA PHE A 81 -13.90 -2.68 -6.50
C PHE A 81 -13.27 -1.91 -7.67
N SER A 82 -12.02 -2.23 -8.01
CA SER A 82 -11.30 -1.64 -9.14
C SER A 82 -11.97 -2.00 -10.47
N VAL A 83 -12.33 -3.27 -10.65
CA VAL A 83 -13.06 -3.74 -11.84
C VAL A 83 -14.40 -3.01 -11.99
N ASP A 84 -15.15 -2.86 -10.90
CA ASP A 84 -16.46 -2.20 -10.94
C ASP A 84 -16.35 -0.69 -11.17
N PHE A 85 -15.31 -0.06 -10.62
CA PHE A 85 -14.99 1.33 -10.93
C PHE A 85 -14.73 1.52 -12.43
N ASP A 86 -13.89 0.68 -13.04
CA ASP A 86 -13.59 0.75 -14.46
C ASP A 86 -14.81 0.50 -15.34
N LYS A 87 -15.69 -0.43 -14.95
CA LYS A 87 -16.98 -0.66 -15.63
C LYS A 87 -17.86 0.59 -15.57
N ARG A 88 -18.01 1.21 -14.39
CA ARG A 88 -18.78 2.45 -14.23
C ARG A 88 -18.19 3.60 -15.05
N ALA A 89 -16.87 3.77 -15.02
CA ALA A 89 -16.17 4.80 -15.77
C ALA A 89 -16.33 4.62 -17.30
N ARG A 90 -16.21 3.37 -17.80
CA ARG A 90 -16.47 3.06 -19.21
C ARG A 90 -17.91 3.36 -19.62
N LYS A 91 -18.88 2.90 -18.84
CA LYS A 91 -20.31 3.16 -19.10
C LYS A 91 -20.63 4.65 -19.10
N GLN A 92 -20.01 5.42 -18.21
CA GLN A 92 -20.12 6.87 -18.18
C GLN A 92 -19.53 7.51 -19.45
N ARG A 93 -18.33 7.09 -19.87
CA ARG A 93 -17.71 7.55 -21.13
C ARG A 93 -18.51 7.19 -22.37
N GLU A 94 -19.17 6.04 -22.40
CA GLU A 94 -20.07 5.67 -23.50
C GLU A 94 -21.34 6.53 -23.51
N ARG A 95 -21.98 6.73 -22.33
CA ARG A 95 -23.19 7.54 -22.20
C ARG A 95 -22.97 9.02 -22.51
N TYR A 96 -21.82 9.55 -22.08
CA TYR A 96 -21.42 10.94 -22.28
C TYR A 96 -20.15 10.98 -23.12
N ARG A 97 -20.18 10.33 -24.29
CA ARG A 97 -19.10 10.40 -25.26
C ARG A 97 -18.89 11.88 -25.57
N MET A 98 -17.71 12.43 -25.26
CA MET A 98 -17.42 13.85 -25.47
C MET A 98 -17.68 14.19 -26.94
N VAL A 99 -18.75 14.91 -27.19
CA VAL A 99 -19.12 15.49 -28.50
C VAL A 99 -18.27 16.74 -28.76
N LEU A 100 -17.00 16.73 -28.33
CA LEU A 100 -16.07 17.82 -28.62
C LEU A 100 -15.47 17.71 -30.04
N ASP A 101 -15.43 16.50 -30.60
CA ASP A 101 -14.99 16.25 -31.98
C ASP A 101 -16.12 16.42 -33.01
N ALA A 102 -17.35 16.79 -32.59
CA ALA A 102 -18.39 17.12 -33.56
C ALA A 102 -18.06 18.46 -34.21
N THR A 103 -17.95 18.44 -35.53
CA THR A 103 -17.65 19.60 -36.36
C THR A 103 -18.54 20.81 -36.00
N PRO A 104 -18.03 22.06 -36.07
CA PRO A 104 -18.60 23.24 -35.40
C PRO A 104 -19.98 23.72 -35.85
N ARG A 105 -20.74 22.96 -36.65
CA ARG A 105 -22.00 23.45 -37.21
C ARG A 105 -23.19 23.44 -36.24
N ASP A 106 -23.12 22.72 -35.12
CA ASP A 106 -24.28 22.56 -34.20
C ASP A 106 -23.99 22.81 -32.70
N THR A 107 -22.79 23.24 -32.32
CA THR A 107 -22.35 23.29 -30.89
C THR A 107 -22.33 24.68 -30.26
N GLY A 108 -23.02 25.67 -30.86
CA GLY A 108 -23.04 27.06 -30.38
C GLY A 108 -23.46 27.24 -28.92
N GLY A 109 -24.31 26.35 -28.39
CA GLY A 109 -24.75 26.41 -26.98
C GLY A 109 -23.89 25.60 -25.99
N LEU A 110 -23.02 24.70 -26.45
CA LEU A 110 -22.20 23.83 -25.57
C LEU A 110 -20.86 24.47 -25.21
N ILE A 111 -20.25 25.18 -26.17
CA ILE A 111 -18.97 25.89 -25.98
C ILE A 111 -19.14 27.03 -24.97
N ASP A 112 -20.27 27.74 -25.02
CA ASP A 112 -20.58 28.87 -24.14
C ASP A 112 -20.76 28.43 -22.67
N ARG A 113 -21.15 27.17 -22.43
CA ARG A 113 -21.23 26.58 -21.09
C ARG A 113 -19.88 26.15 -20.53
N ILE A 114 -18.92 25.78 -21.38
CA ILE A 114 -17.57 25.37 -20.96
C ILE A 114 -16.79 26.56 -20.39
N GLY A 115 -17.00 27.77 -20.92
CA GLY A 115 -16.39 29.00 -20.38
C GLY A 115 -16.73 29.31 -18.91
N THR A 116 -17.76 28.67 -18.36
CA THR A 116 -18.17 28.83 -16.94
C THR A 116 -17.56 27.78 -16.00
N LEU A 117 -16.96 26.71 -16.54
CA LEU A 117 -16.40 25.61 -15.74
C LEU A 117 -15.04 25.95 -15.12
N ASP A 118 -14.36 26.97 -15.64
CA ASP A 118 -13.04 27.44 -15.14
C ASP A 118 -13.10 27.89 -13.68
N VAL A 119 -14.25 28.43 -13.24
CA VAL A 119 -14.49 28.86 -11.85
C VAL A 119 -14.59 27.68 -10.87
N GLN A 120 -14.87 26.46 -11.34
CA GLN A 120 -14.94 25.27 -10.47
C GLN A 120 -13.59 24.57 -10.33
N LEU A 121 -12.68 24.71 -11.30
CA LEU A 121 -11.32 24.18 -11.16
C LEU A 121 -10.52 24.94 -10.09
N GLU A 122 -10.76 26.25 -9.93
CA GLU A 122 -10.15 27.05 -8.87
C GLU A 122 -10.52 26.54 -7.46
N LYS A 123 -11.70 25.93 -7.28
CA LYS A 123 -12.12 25.36 -5.98
C LYS A 123 -11.53 24.00 -5.64
N MET A 124 -10.92 23.29 -6.60
CA MET A 124 -10.29 21.98 -6.35
C MET A 124 -8.89 22.12 -5.70
N GLY A 125 -8.35 23.34 -5.66
CA GLY A 125 -7.10 23.69 -4.97
C GLY A 125 -7.28 24.12 -3.51
N GLU A 126 -8.50 24.45 -3.10
CA GLU A 126 -8.79 24.89 -1.73
C GLU A 126 -9.29 23.70 -0.91
N SER A 127 -8.43 23.17 -0.03
CA SER A 127 -8.71 22.23 1.08
C SER A 127 -8.38 20.73 0.94
N ASN A 128 -7.82 20.25 -0.18
CA ASN A 128 -7.39 18.83 -0.26
C ASN A 128 -5.87 18.68 -0.26
N GLU A 129 -5.21 19.14 0.81
CA GLU A 129 -3.78 18.97 1.01
C GLU A 129 -3.41 17.49 1.16
N LEU A 130 -2.32 17.04 0.54
CA LEU A 130 -1.82 15.66 0.68
C LEU A 130 -1.70 15.18 2.15
N ALA A 131 -1.46 16.10 3.09
CA ALA A 131 -1.39 15.80 4.51
C ALA A 131 -2.73 15.30 5.11
N SER A 132 -3.88 15.67 4.55
CA SER A 132 -5.20 15.22 5.04
C SER A 132 -5.49 13.74 4.74
N HIS A 133 -4.74 13.14 3.83
CA HIS A 133 -4.88 11.73 3.43
C HIS A 133 -3.87 10.79 4.10
N ILE A 134 -3.05 11.31 5.01
CA ILE A 134 -1.95 10.57 5.64
C ILE A 134 -2.21 10.50 7.14
N SER A 135 -2.09 9.31 7.73
CA SER A 135 -2.30 9.09 9.17
C SER A 135 -1.02 9.16 10.00
N ASP A 136 0.15 9.08 9.36
CA ASP A 136 1.46 9.13 10.03
C ASP A 136 1.81 10.58 10.40
N GLU A 137 1.82 10.88 11.70
CA GLU A 137 2.12 12.22 12.23
C GLU A 137 3.50 12.74 11.85
N GLU A 138 4.51 11.88 11.74
CA GLU A 138 5.87 12.28 11.37
C GLU A 138 5.95 12.60 9.88
N MET A 139 5.23 11.85 9.06
CA MET A 139 5.09 12.14 7.64
C MET A 139 4.33 13.46 7.42
N ILE A 140 3.30 13.75 8.21
CA ILE A 140 2.59 15.04 8.19
C ILE A 140 3.53 16.19 8.58
N LYS A 141 4.35 16.02 9.63
CA LYS A 141 5.38 17.02 10.01
C LYS A 141 6.39 17.24 8.90
N ALA A 142 6.83 16.18 8.22
CA ALA A 142 7.76 16.27 7.11
C ALA A 142 7.15 17.01 5.90
N LEU A 143 5.88 16.77 5.59
CA LEU A 143 5.14 17.48 4.54
C LEU A 143 4.98 18.97 4.87
N LYS A 144 4.70 19.33 6.13
CA LYS A 144 4.63 20.73 6.58
C LYS A 144 5.96 21.48 6.42
N LYS A 145 7.11 20.78 6.34
CA LYS A 145 8.43 21.38 6.08
C LYS A 145 8.72 21.62 4.58
N LEU A 146 7.89 21.10 3.69
CA LEU A 146 8.01 21.37 2.26
C LEU A 146 7.50 22.78 1.93
N THR A 147 8.04 23.37 0.86
CA THR A 147 7.49 24.64 0.35
C THR A 147 6.07 24.42 -0.18
N ALA A 148 5.23 25.46 -0.17
CA ALA A 148 3.87 25.40 -0.70
C ALA A 148 3.82 24.78 -2.11
N LYS A 149 4.74 25.18 -3.00
CA LYS A 149 4.84 24.62 -4.35
C LYS A 149 5.22 23.14 -4.38
N GLN A 150 6.12 22.70 -3.51
CA GLN A 150 6.47 21.27 -3.38
C GLN A 150 5.28 20.45 -2.89
N ASN A 151 4.55 20.94 -1.88
CA ASN A 151 3.33 20.28 -1.42
C ASN A 151 2.27 20.21 -2.51
N LEU A 152 2.01 21.32 -3.20
CA LEU A 152 1.01 21.37 -4.27
C LEU A 152 1.34 20.42 -5.43
N VAL A 153 2.61 20.37 -5.86
CA VAL A 153 3.06 19.41 -6.88
C VAL A 153 2.87 17.96 -6.40
N LEU A 154 3.18 17.64 -5.14
CA LEU A 154 2.96 16.29 -4.62
C LEU A 154 1.47 15.96 -4.51
N THR A 155 0.63 16.89 -4.06
CA THR A 155 -0.83 16.74 -4.03
C THR A 155 -1.39 16.47 -5.43
N MET A 156 -0.97 17.23 -6.44
CA MET A 156 -1.37 17.03 -7.84
C MET A 156 -1.00 15.65 -8.38
N ILE A 157 0.17 15.13 -8.01
CA ILE A 157 0.61 13.80 -8.44
C ILE A 157 -0.12 12.69 -7.69
N PHE A 158 -0.18 12.76 -6.36
CA PHE A 158 -0.59 11.64 -5.53
C PHE A 158 -2.09 11.64 -5.19
N SER A 159 -2.70 12.82 -5.03
CA SER A 159 -4.14 12.93 -4.78
C SER A 159 -4.94 12.94 -6.08
N TYR A 160 -4.42 13.56 -7.14
CA TYR A 160 -5.15 13.76 -8.40
C TYR A 160 -4.61 12.96 -9.59
N GLY A 161 -3.48 12.26 -9.45
CA GLY A 161 -2.94 11.38 -10.50
C GLY A 161 -2.37 12.11 -11.72
N LEU A 162 -2.12 13.42 -11.63
CA LEU A 162 -1.65 14.22 -12.77
C LEU A 162 -0.20 13.88 -13.14
N SER A 163 0.08 13.89 -14.45
CA SER A 163 1.42 13.73 -15.00
C SER A 163 2.24 15.02 -14.87
N ASN A 164 3.58 14.89 -14.94
CA ASN A 164 4.46 16.05 -14.93
C ASN A 164 4.17 17.03 -16.08
N LYS A 165 3.61 16.57 -17.21
CA LYS A 165 3.26 17.41 -18.36
C LYS A 165 2.01 18.26 -18.06
N GLU A 166 0.98 17.67 -17.47
CA GLU A 166 -0.25 18.37 -17.10
C GLU A 166 0.01 19.40 -16.01
N ILE A 167 0.84 19.04 -15.02
CA ILE A 167 1.26 19.96 -13.95
C ILE A 167 2.12 21.09 -14.53
N ALA A 168 3.01 20.79 -15.48
CA ALA A 168 3.83 21.79 -16.14
C ALA A 168 2.97 22.79 -16.93
N ALA A 169 1.95 22.30 -17.64
CA ALA A 169 0.98 23.17 -18.31
C ALA A 169 0.22 24.06 -17.30
N TYR A 170 -0.19 23.52 -16.15
CA TYR A 170 -0.85 24.27 -15.08
C TYR A 170 0.03 25.41 -14.53
N PHE A 171 1.32 25.15 -14.29
CA PHE A 171 2.25 26.16 -13.79
C PHE A 171 2.89 27.03 -14.89
N GLN A 172 2.57 26.80 -16.17
CA GLN A 172 3.26 27.42 -17.32
C GLN A 172 4.78 27.24 -17.27
N GLU A 173 5.24 26.08 -16.83
CA GLU A 173 6.65 25.74 -16.65
C GLU A 173 7.05 24.52 -17.50
N SER A 174 8.33 24.17 -17.50
CA SER A 174 8.79 22.97 -18.21
C SER A 174 8.50 21.69 -17.40
N PRO A 175 8.17 20.57 -18.07
CA PRO A 175 8.01 19.26 -17.40
C PRO A 175 9.26 18.82 -16.61
N GLN A 176 10.45 19.25 -17.05
CA GLN A 176 11.72 19.02 -16.38
C GLN A 176 11.77 19.75 -15.03
N ASN A 177 11.23 20.98 -14.96
CA ASN A 177 11.17 21.73 -13.70
C ASN A 177 10.25 21.04 -12.69
N ILE A 178 9.06 20.62 -13.11
CA ILE A 178 8.14 19.86 -12.25
C ILE A 178 8.77 18.55 -11.78
N SER A 179 9.49 17.84 -12.67
CA SER A 179 10.23 16.64 -12.31
C SER A 179 11.32 16.93 -11.26
N SER A 180 12.01 18.06 -11.38
CA SER A 180 13.01 18.51 -10.39
C SER A 180 12.37 18.82 -9.04
N ILE A 181 11.27 19.57 -9.02
CA ILE A 181 10.53 19.94 -7.81
C ILE A 181 10.03 18.67 -7.09
N ARG A 182 9.43 17.74 -7.83
CA ARG A 182 9.01 16.42 -7.30
C ARG A 182 10.18 15.68 -6.67
N LYS A 183 11.32 15.58 -7.39
CA LYS A 183 12.51 14.87 -6.91
C LYS A 183 13.09 15.51 -5.65
N GLN A 184 13.13 16.83 -5.58
CA GLN A 184 13.61 17.56 -4.40
C GLN A 184 12.68 17.38 -3.20
N ALA A 185 11.35 17.44 -3.42
CA ALA A 185 10.37 17.21 -2.37
C ALA A 185 10.49 15.80 -1.79
N LEU A 186 10.56 14.77 -2.65
CA LEU A 186 10.76 13.38 -2.21
C LEU A 186 12.10 13.17 -1.50
N LYS A 187 13.17 13.86 -1.93
CA LYS A 187 14.48 13.80 -1.25
C LYS A 187 14.39 14.35 0.17
N LYS A 188 13.66 15.46 0.39
CA LYS A 188 13.42 16.03 1.73
C LYS A 188 12.63 15.08 2.62
N LEU A 189 11.56 14.48 2.09
CA LEU A 189 10.75 13.50 2.82
C LEU A 189 11.58 12.26 3.21
N ARG A 190 12.36 11.73 2.26
CA ARG A 190 13.24 10.59 2.52
C ARG A 190 14.30 10.90 3.58
N LYS A 191 14.90 12.09 3.55
CA LYS A 191 15.88 12.51 4.56
C LYS A 191 15.25 12.50 5.95
N HIS A 192 14.08 13.10 6.09
CA HIS A 192 13.35 13.12 7.37
C HIS A 192 13.11 11.71 7.92
N TYR A 193 12.70 10.78 7.05
CA TYR A 193 12.46 9.39 7.43
C TYR A 193 13.75 8.64 7.82
N MET A 194 14.86 8.89 7.13
CA MET A 194 16.14 8.27 7.47
C MET A 194 16.69 8.81 8.79
N ASP A 195 16.67 10.13 9.00
CA ASP A 195 17.12 10.76 10.25
C ASP A 195 16.34 10.19 11.46
N GLU A 196 15.04 9.95 11.30
CA GLU A 196 14.18 9.27 12.28
C GLU A 196 14.60 7.82 12.59
N VAL A 197 14.94 7.02 11.57
CA VAL A 197 15.38 5.63 11.74
C VAL A 197 16.69 5.57 12.53
N TYR A 198 17.58 6.54 12.35
CA TYR A 198 18.81 6.65 13.14
C TYR A 198 18.52 7.04 14.60
N VAL A 199 17.64 8.00 14.85
CA VAL A 199 17.25 8.42 16.21
C VAL A 199 16.56 7.29 16.99
N ARG A 200 15.73 6.46 16.34
CA ARG A 200 15.11 5.29 16.98
C ARG A 200 16.13 4.20 17.34
N LYS A 201 17.16 3.99 16.51
CA LYS A 201 18.22 3.01 16.80
C LYS A 201 19.12 3.42 17.96
N GLU A 202 19.43 4.71 18.09
CA GLU A 202 20.23 5.22 19.22
C GLU A 202 19.48 5.09 20.55
N LYS A 203 18.16 5.34 20.58
CA LYS A 203 17.34 5.16 21.78
C LYS A 203 17.22 3.69 22.23
N SER A 204 17.30 2.74 21.30
CA SER A 204 17.33 1.29 21.61
C SER A 204 18.70 0.78 22.08
N HIS A 205 19.77 1.59 22.06
CA HIS A 205 21.10 1.21 22.57
C HIS A 205 21.44 1.82 23.94
N CYS A 206 20.59 2.71 24.47
CA CYS A 206 20.73 3.32 25.80
C CYS A 206 19.63 2.90 26.79
N GLY A 207 18.99 1.75 26.58
CA GLY A 207 18.01 1.14 27.49
C GLY A 207 18.43 -0.24 27.92
#